data_AF-A0A8C4T700-F1
#
_entry.id   AF-A0A8C4T700-F1
#
_cell.length_a   1.000
_cell.length_b   1.000
_cell.length_c   1.000
_cell.angle_alpha   90.00
_cell.angle_beta   90.00
_cell.angle_gamma   90.00
#
_symmetry.space_group_name_H-M   'P 1'
#
loop_
_entity.id
_entity.type
_entity.pdbx_description
1 polymer ?
#
loop_
_entity_poly.entity_id
_entity_poly.type
_entity_poly.pdbx_seq_one_letter_code
_entity_poly.pdbx_strand_id
1 'polypeptide(L)'
;MATAATAAGGTGSGGSTPSGGQTSGGTSALGAVRKKDGGPVAKFWESSETVSQMESVRVWIGKHYRKYVHTDTPTNKSLAGLVVQLLQFQEDSFGKRVSNPALTKLPAKCFLDFKAGGALCHILGAAYKFKSEQGW
;
A
#
# COMPACT_ATOMS: atom_id res chain seq x y z
N MET A 1 15.49 78.61 4.85
CA MET A 1 15.77 77.74 6.01
C MET A 1 15.65 76.31 5.55
N ALA A 2 16.72 75.53 5.75
CA ALA A 2 16.86 74.14 5.36
C ALA A 2 16.07 73.21 6.30
N THR A 3 15.53 72.10 5.79
CA THR A 3 15.93 70.74 6.20
C THR A 3 15.70 69.76 5.05
N ALA A 4 16.67 68.88 4.85
CA ALA A 4 16.65 67.77 3.91
C ALA A 4 16.17 66.49 4.61
N ALA A 5 15.58 65.56 3.87
CA ALA A 5 15.60 64.14 4.22
C ALA A 5 15.63 63.31 2.94
N THR A 6 16.65 62.47 2.86
CA THR A 6 17.05 61.60 1.76
C THR A 6 16.39 60.23 1.90
N ALA A 7 16.03 59.58 0.79
CA ALA A 7 16.10 58.12 0.63
C ALA A 7 15.99 57.76 -0.87
N ALA A 8 17.08 57.21 -1.40
CA ALA A 8 17.26 56.64 -2.73
C ALA A 8 16.33 55.42 -2.95
N GLY A 9 15.81 55.16 -4.17
CA GLY A 9 16.47 54.42 -5.26
C GLY A 9 16.43 52.91 -4.97
N GLY A 10 15.98 51.97 -5.79
CA GLY A 10 15.62 51.92 -7.21
C GLY A 10 16.05 50.55 -7.75
N THR A 11 15.11 49.84 -8.39
CA THR A 11 15.33 48.86 -9.50
C THR A 11 15.88 47.45 -9.20
N GLY A 12 15.23 46.44 -9.80
CA GLY A 12 15.85 45.12 -10.08
C GLY A 12 14.87 44.00 -10.46
N SER A 13 14.63 43.83 -11.77
CA SER A 13 13.86 42.74 -12.40
C SER A 13 14.66 41.43 -12.56
N GLY A 14 13.95 40.30 -12.74
CA GLY A 14 14.46 39.01 -13.24
C GLY A 14 14.34 37.91 -12.17
N GLY A 15 13.80 36.71 -12.38
CA GLY A 15 13.65 35.92 -13.59
C GLY A 15 14.28 34.54 -13.31
N SER A 16 13.47 33.48 -13.45
CA SER A 16 13.88 32.09 -13.78
C SER A 16 14.44 31.15 -12.68
N THR A 17 13.64 30.12 -12.35
CA THR A 17 14.10 28.72 -12.15
C THR A 17 14.86 28.20 -13.39
N PRO A 18 15.65 27.07 -13.39
CA PRO A 18 15.52 25.87 -12.55
C PRO A 18 16.82 25.11 -12.14
N SER A 19 16.61 24.01 -11.40
CA SER A 19 17.38 22.75 -11.34
C SER A 19 18.85 22.71 -10.87
N GLY A 20 19.10 21.81 -9.90
CA GLY A 20 20.35 21.05 -9.85
C GLY A 20 20.84 20.61 -8.47
N GLY A 21 20.68 19.32 -8.17
CA GLY A 21 21.74 18.53 -7.52
C GLY A 21 21.74 18.44 -5.99
N GLN A 22 21.20 17.35 -5.45
CA GLN A 22 21.81 16.67 -4.30
C GLN A 22 21.86 15.17 -4.60
N THR A 23 23.08 14.66 -4.75
CA THR A 23 23.41 13.25 -4.80
C THR A 23 23.85 12.82 -3.40
N SER A 24 23.27 11.76 -2.86
CA SER A 24 23.88 11.01 -1.78
C SER A 24 23.28 9.61 -1.68
N GLY A 25 24.17 8.61 -1.59
CA GLY A 25 23.90 7.32 -0.98
C GLY A 25 23.40 6.22 -1.92
N GLY A 26 24.32 5.41 -2.43
CA GLY A 26 24.02 4.16 -3.12
C GLY A 26 23.77 2.97 -2.21
N THR A 27 23.51 1.85 -2.88
CA THR A 27 23.37 0.44 -2.45
C THR A 27 21.96 -0.05 -2.12
N SER A 28 21.42 -0.80 -3.09
CA SER A 28 20.71 -2.08 -2.96
C SER A 28 19.74 -2.28 -1.79
N ALA A 29 18.43 -2.18 -2.05
CA ALA A 29 17.43 -3.05 -1.46
C ALA A 29 16.09 -2.96 -2.22
N LEU A 30 15.54 -4.11 -2.57
CA LEU A 30 14.14 -4.30 -2.95
C LEU A 30 13.25 -3.74 -1.83
N GLY A 31 12.68 -2.56 -2.04
CA GLY A 31 11.85 -1.89 -1.05
C GLY A 31 10.85 -0.99 -1.72
N ALA A 32 9.79 -1.58 -2.26
CA ALA A 32 8.57 -0.85 -2.60
C ALA A 32 7.92 -0.32 -1.31
N VAL A 33 8.47 0.76 -0.75
CA VAL A 33 7.81 1.56 0.29
C VAL A 33 7.93 3.02 -0.12
N ARG A 34 7.15 3.40 -1.13
CA ARG A 34 6.58 4.74 -1.13
C ARG A 34 5.67 4.75 0.09
N LYS A 35 6.05 5.46 1.15
CA LYS A 35 5.18 5.78 2.28
C LYS A 35 3.95 6.52 1.74
N LYS A 36 2.96 5.77 1.26
CA LYS A 36 1.60 6.26 1.04
C LYS A 36 1.03 6.24 2.44
N ASP A 37 0.96 7.44 3.03
CA ASP A 37 0.40 7.72 4.34
C ASP A 37 -0.76 6.76 4.59
N GLY A 38 -0.61 5.87 5.57
CA GLY A 38 -1.44 4.68 5.75
C GLY A 38 -2.90 5.08 5.73
N GLY A 39 -3.52 4.98 4.55
CA GLY A 39 -4.85 5.53 4.30
C GLY A 39 -5.87 4.91 5.24
N PRO A 40 -7.12 5.38 5.24
CA PRO A 40 -8.18 4.82 6.09
C PRO A 40 -8.25 3.28 6.08
N VAL A 41 -7.92 2.67 4.93
CA VAL A 41 -7.78 1.22 4.75
C VAL A 41 -6.63 0.62 5.60
N ALA A 42 -5.43 1.18 5.56
CA ALA A 42 -4.30 0.67 6.36
C ALA A 42 -4.61 0.74 7.85
N LYS A 43 -5.14 1.89 8.33
CA LYS A 43 -5.53 2.06 9.74
C LYS A 43 -6.57 1.03 10.19
N PHE A 44 -7.55 0.73 9.34
CA PHE A 44 -8.56 -0.30 9.63
C PHE A 44 -7.95 -1.69 9.77
N TRP A 45 -7.09 -2.09 8.83
CA TRP A 45 -6.47 -3.41 8.79
C TRP A 45 -5.34 -3.60 9.81
N GLU A 46 -4.69 -2.52 10.23
CA GLU A 46 -3.68 -2.51 11.29
C GLU A 46 -4.27 -2.45 12.71
N SER A 47 -5.58 -2.18 12.83
CA SER A 47 -6.25 -2.14 14.13
C SER A 47 -6.24 -3.51 14.82
N SER A 48 -6.05 -3.52 16.15
CA SER A 48 -6.01 -4.75 16.94
C SER A 48 -7.28 -5.59 16.81
N GLU A 49 -8.43 -4.95 16.62
CA GLU A 49 -9.71 -5.63 16.41
C GLU A 49 -9.73 -6.42 15.10
N THR A 50 -9.32 -5.81 13.99
CA THR A 50 -9.24 -6.48 12.68
C THR A 50 -8.17 -7.59 12.68
N VAL A 51 -7.02 -7.32 13.29
CA VAL A 51 -5.94 -8.33 13.41
C VAL A 51 -6.39 -9.53 14.26
N SER A 52 -7.24 -9.32 15.27
CA SER A 52 -7.83 -10.42 16.03
C SER A 52 -8.79 -11.26 15.17
N GLN A 53 -9.62 -10.62 14.35
CA GLN A 53 -10.54 -11.32 13.43
C GLN A 53 -9.81 -12.16 12.38
N MET A 54 -8.59 -11.76 11.99
CA MET A 54 -7.73 -12.50 11.06
C MET A 54 -7.28 -13.88 11.57
N GLU A 55 -7.38 -14.17 12.88
CA GLU A 55 -7.01 -15.49 13.42
C GLU A 55 -7.84 -16.62 12.81
N SER A 56 -9.16 -16.41 12.68
CA SER A 56 -10.07 -17.38 12.08
C SER A 56 -9.66 -17.75 10.64
N VAL A 57 -9.23 -16.75 9.87
CA VAL A 57 -8.75 -16.87 8.50
C VAL A 57 -7.40 -17.56 8.45
N ARG A 58 -6.47 -17.18 9.34
CA ARG A 58 -5.15 -17.80 9.47
C ARG A 58 -5.27 -19.31 9.71
N VAL A 59 -6.09 -19.71 10.69
CA VAL A 59 -6.32 -21.12 11.01
C VAL A 59 -6.91 -21.86 9.81
N TRP A 60 -7.89 -21.26 9.13
CA TRP A 60 -8.53 -21.89 7.99
C TRP A 60 -7.56 -22.09 6.80
N ILE A 61 -6.78 -21.06 6.45
CA ILE A 61 -5.77 -21.13 5.38
C ILE A 61 -4.68 -22.14 5.76
N GLY A 62 -4.23 -22.16 7.02
CA GLY A 62 -3.27 -23.13 7.53
C GLY A 62 -3.71 -24.57 7.33
N LYS A 63 -5.02 -24.85 7.40
CA LYS A 63 -5.60 -26.17 7.17
C LYS A 63 -5.78 -26.50 5.68
N HIS A 64 -6.37 -25.59 4.91
CA HIS A 64 -6.81 -25.84 3.53
C HIS A 64 -5.72 -25.60 2.47
N TYR A 65 -4.84 -24.62 2.71
CA TYR A 65 -3.75 -24.23 1.81
C TYR A 65 -2.39 -24.63 2.36
N ARG A 66 -2.34 -25.66 3.23
CA ARG A 66 -1.12 -26.08 3.97
C ARG A 66 0.13 -26.22 3.08
N LYS A 67 -0.03 -26.70 1.85
CA LYS A 67 1.08 -26.91 0.90
C LYS A 67 1.74 -25.60 0.47
N TYR A 68 1.00 -24.49 0.50
CA TYR A 68 1.43 -23.18 0.00
C TYR A 68 1.83 -22.20 1.12
N VAL A 69 1.32 -22.42 2.35
CA VAL A 69 1.61 -21.57 3.52
C VAL A 69 2.64 -22.16 4.46
N HIS A 70 3.11 -23.39 4.22
CA HIS A 70 4.09 -24.03 5.10
C HIS A 70 5.46 -23.31 5.07
N THR A 71 5.91 -22.91 3.88
CA THR A 71 7.18 -22.20 3.69
C THR A 71 7.19 -20.82 4.34
N ASP A 72 6.04 -20.18 4.42
CA ASP A 72 5.86 -18.82 4.94
C ASP A 72 4.61 -18.79 5.80
N THR A 73 4.75 -19.31 7.03
CA THR A 73 3.61 -19.45 7.96
C THR A 73 3.04 -18.06 8.25
N PRO A 74 1.81 -17.74 7.80
CA PRO A 74 1.25 -16.42 7.96
C PRO A 74 0.97 -16.11 9.42
N THR A 75 1.28 -14.87 9.81
CA THR A 75 0.79 -14.26 11.07
C THR A 75 -0.45 -13.43 10.77
N ASN A 76 -1.30 -13.16 11.77
CA ASN A 76 -2.48 -12.32 11.56
C ASN A 76 -2.10 -10.93 11.01
N LYS A 77 -0.98 -10.39 11.48
CA LYS A 77 -0.45 -9.10 11.02
C LYS A 77 0.02 -9.16 9.56
N SER A 78 0.70 -10.24 9.15
CA SER A 78 1.13 -10.38 7.76
C SER A 78 -0.05 -10.60 6.80
N LEU A 79 -1.09 -11.32 7.24
CA LEU A 79 -2.32 -11.45 6.46
C LEU A 79 -3.04 -10.11 6.29
N ALA A 80 -3.20 -9.35 7.38
CA ALA A 80 -3.80 -8.02 7.30
C ALA A 80 -2.99 -7.07 6.39
N GLY A 81 -1.65 -7.11 6.49
CA GLY A 81 -0.76 -6.37 5.59
C GLY A 81 -0.92 -6.77 4.13
N LEU A 82 -1.05 -8.08 3.85
CA LEU A 82 -1.30 -8.58 2.49
C LEU A 82 -2.65 -8.08 1.95
N VAL A 83 -3.70 -8.04 2.76
CA VAL A 83 -4.99 -7.47 2.35
C VAL A 83 -4.87 -5.99 1.99
N VAL A 84 -4.15 -5.22 2.80
CA VAL A 84 -3.89 -3.80 2.53
C VAL A 84 -3.16 -3.63 1.20
N GLN A 85 -2.16 -4.46 0.91
CA GLN A 85 -1.46 -4.45 -0.37
C GLN A 85 -2.37 -4.82 -1.54
N LEU A 86 -3.23 -5.85 -1.38
CA LEU A 86 -4.19 -6.26 -2.41
C LEU A 86 -5.21 -5.14 -2.71
N LEU A 87 -5.71 -4.45 -1.69
CA LEU A 87 -6.63 -3.33 -1.84
C LEU A 87 -5.96 -2.14 -2.53
N GLN A 88 -4.74 -1.77 -2.11
CA GLN A 88 -3.97 -0.72 -2.77
C GLN A 88 -3.64 -1.06 -4.23
N PHE A 89 -3.26 -2.31 -4.49
CA PHE A 89 -3.06 -2.80 -5.85
C PHE A 89 -4.35 -2.67 -6.67
N GLN A 90 -5.52 -2.98 -6.11
CA GLN A 90 -6.78 -2.76 -6.83
C GLN A 90 -7.06 -1.28 -7.12
N GLU A 91 -6.66 -0.35 -6.25
CA GLU A 91 -6.81 1.08 -6.48
C GLU A 91 -5.84 1.61 -7.55
N ASP A 92 -4.59 1.14 -7.52
CA ASP A 92 -3.54 1.61 -8.42
C ASP A 92 -3.62 0.93 -9.81
N SER A 93 -3.93 -0.37 -9.86
CA SER A 93 -4.02 -1.17 -11.09
C SER A 93 -5.39 -1.14 -11.78
N PHE A 94 -6.48 -0.80 -11.07
CA PHE A 94 -7.83 -0.64 -11.64
C PHE A 94 -8.41 0.77 -11.38
N GLY A 95 -7.55 1.77 -11.17
CA GLY A 95 -7.90 3.17 -10.93
C GLY A 95 -8.26 3.94 -12.21
N LYS A 96 -8.39 5.28 -12.09
CA LYS A 96 -8.90 6.23 -13.12
C LYS A 96 -8.16 6.27 -14.46
N ARG A 97 -7.15 5.41 -14.71
CA ARG A 97 -6.32 5.39 -15.92
C ARG A 97 -6.34 4.05 -16.68
N VAL A 98 -7.31 3.18 -16.41
CA VAL A 98 -7.40 1.86 -17.07
C VAL A 98 -8.48 1.88 -18.14
N SER A 99 -8.06 1.65 -19.39
CA SER A 99 -8.90 1.60 -20.59
C SER A 99 -9.84 0.39 -20.65
N ASN A 100 -9.79 -0.50 -19.67
CA ASN A 100 -10.58 -1.72 -19.62
C ASN A 100 -11.24 -1.92 -18.24
N PRO A 101 -12.44 -1.34 -18.02
CA PRO A 101 -13.14 -1.37 -16.72
C PRO A 101 -13.65 -2.78 -16.31
N ALA A 102 -13.43 -3.80 -17.13
CA ALA A 102 -13.97 -5.15 -16.96
C ALA A 102 -13.06 -6.14 -16.21
N LEU A 103 -11.82 -5.77 -15.84
CA LEU A 103 -11.04 -6.59 -14.90
C LEU A 103 -11.60 -6.37 -13.50
N THR A 104 -12.41 -7.34 -13.07
CA THR A 104 -13.33 -7.29 -11.95
C THR A 104 -12.67 -6.83 -10.66
N LYS A 105 -12.93 -5.58 -10.25
CA LYS A 105 -12.70 -5.18 -8.85
C LYS A 105 -13.51 -6.14 -7.99
N LEU A 106 -12.81 -6.86 -7.11
CA LEU A 106 -13.50 -7.68 -6.12
C LEU A 106 -14.34 -6.76 -5.25
N PRO A 107 -15.63 -7.09 -4.99
CA PRO A 107 -16.44 -6.30 -4.07
C PRO A 107 -15.72 -6.16 -2.72
N ALA A 108 -15.65 -4.95 -2.17
CA ALA A 108 -14.97 -4.70 -0.88
C ALA A 108 -15.51 -5.60 0.25
N LYS A 109 -16.78 -5.99 0.17
CA LYS A 109 -17.43 -6.94 1.08
C LYS A 109 -16.72 -8.30 1.14
N CYS A 110 -16.11 -8.75 0.04
CA CYS A 110 -15.36 -10.01 0.01
C CYS A 110 -14.12 -9.96 0.93
N PHE A 111 -13.52 -8.78 1.11
CA PHE A 111 -12.39 -8.59 2.02
C PHE A 111 -12.82 -8.47 3.48
N LEU A 112 -14.11 -8.24 3.76
CA LEU A 112 -14.63 -8.12 5.13
C LEU A 112 -15.34 -9.40 5.61
N ASP A 113 -15.23 -10.49 4.84
CA ASP A 113 -15.79 -11.79 5.21
C ASP A 113 -14.75 -12.63 5.97
N PHE A 114 -14.63 -12.35 7.28
CA PHE A 114 -13.73 -13.06 8.18
C PHE A 114 -14.22 -14.46 8.57
N LYS A 115 -15.32 -14.95 8.00
CA LYS A 115 -15.81 -16.29 8.32
C LYS A 115 -14.77 -17.34 7.90
N ALA A 116 -14.66 -18.42 8.66
CA ALA A 116 -13.87 -19.59 8.25
C ALA A 116 -14.43 -20.14 6.93
N GLY A 117 -13.60 -20.13 5.87
CA GLY A 117 -14.04 -20.48 4.50
C GLY A 117 -14.85 -19.40 3.79
N GLY A 118 -14.86 -18.18 4.33
CA GLY A 118 -15.42 -17.00 3.69
C GLY A 118 -14.57 -16.52 2.50
N ALA A 119 -15.04 -15.48 1.83
CA ALA A 119 -14.39 -14.94 0.63
C ALA A 119 -12.93 -14.53 0.91
N LEU A 120 -12.65 -13.91 2.06
CA LEU A 120 -11.30 -13.47 2.44
C LEU A 120 -10.32 -14.65 2.56
N CYS A 121 -10.78 -15.77 3.09
CA CYS A 121 -9.99 -17.00 3.20
C CYS A 121 -9.52 -17.51 1.83
N HIS A 122 -10.42 -17.52 0.85
CA HIS A 122 -10.13 -17.97 -0.51
C HIS A 122 -9.24 -16.99 -1.28
N ILE A 123 -9.45 -15.68 -1.11
CA ILE A 123 -8.61 -14.64 -1.72
C ILE A 123 -7.17 -14.78 -1.25
N LEU A 124 -6.95 -14.84 0.06
CA LEU A 124 -5.62 -14.97 0.64
C LEU A 124 -5.00 -16.34 0.32
N GLY A 125 -5.78 -17.42 0.42
CA GLY A 125 -5.32 -18.75 0.02
C GLY A 125 -4.86 -18.81 -1.44
N ALA A 126 -5.60 -18.18 -2.35
CA ALA A 126 -5.22 -18.06 -3.76
C ALA A 126 -3.96 -17.22 -3.96
N ALA A 127 -3.81 -16.11 -3.22
CA ALA A 127 -2.59 -15.30 -3.26
C ALA A 127 -1.35 -16.08 -2.80
N TYR A 128 -1.47 -16.87 -1.73
CA TYR A 128 -0.39 -17.75 -1.26
C TYR A 128 -0.09 -18.89 -2.23
N LYS A 129 -1.13 -19.50 -2.82
CA LYS A 129 -0.95 -20.49 -3.87
C LYS A 129 -0.19 -19.90 -5.05
N PHE A 130 -0.62 -18.73 -5.54
CA PHE A 130 0.04 -18.05 -6.64
C PHE A 130 1.50 -17.73 -6.30
N LYS A 131 1.76 -17.15 -5.12
CA LYS A 131 3.13 -16.89 -4.62
C LYS A 131 4.00 -18.14 -4.69
N SER A 132 3.49 -19.26 -4.16
CA SER A 132 4.21 -20.53 -4.16
C SER A 132 4.42 -21.10 -5.57
N GLU A 133 3.44 -20.97 -6.48
CA GLU A 133 3.56 -21.43 -7.87
C GLU A 133 4.56 -20.58 -8.69
N GLN A 134 4.77 -19.32 -8.33
CA GLN A 134 5.79 -18.46 -8.94
C GLN A 134 7.20 -18.69 -8.39
N GLY A 135 7.37 -19.57 -7.39
CA GLY A 135 8.68 -19.88 -6.80
C GLY A 135 9.34 -18.71 -6.06
N TRP A 136 8.54 -17.76 -5.55
CA TRP A 136 9.01 -16.70 -4.66
C TRP A 136 9.39 -17.27 -3.28
#